data_AF-A0A943SKM8-F1
#
_entry.id   AF-A0A943SKM8-F1
#
_cell.length_a   1.000
_cell.length_b   1.000
_cell.length_c   1.000
_cell.angle_alpha   90.00
_cell.angle_beta   90.00
_cell.angle_gamma   90.00
#
_symmetry.space_group_name_H-M   'P 1'
#
loop_
_entity.id
_entity.type
_entity.pdbx_description
1 polymer ?
#
loop_
_entity_poly.entity_id
_entity_poly.type
_entity_poly.pdbx_seq_one_letter_code
_entity_poly.pdbx_strand_id
1 'polypeptide(L)' 'MIFYCHFSSPLGCITIVQNGEAITHLHIGEMPILPPDAKQQTTPLLQEACRQLSEYFVKTRQTFNLPLAPAG' A
#
# COMPACT_ATOMS: atom_id res chain seq x y z
N MET A 1 -8.25 -10.66 -7.34
CA MET A 1 -7.08 -11.26 -6.67
C MET A 1 -6.46 -10.21 -5.78
N ILE A 2 -6.05 -10.56 -4.56
CA ILE A 2 -5.47 -9.60 -3.63
C ILE A 2 -3.95 -9.60 -3.80
N PHE A 3 -3.35 -8.42 -3.89
CA PHE A 3 -1.91 -8.26 -3.97
C PHE A 3 -1.41 -7.34 -2.86
N TYR A 4 -0.21 -7.60 -2.36
CA TYR A 4 0.41 -6.74 -1.37
C TYR A 4 1.90 -6.56 -1.62
N CYS A 5 2.44 -5.46 -1.11
CA CYS A 5 3.87 -5.22 -1.04
C CYS A 5 4.27 -4.61 0.31
N HIS A 6 5.57 -4.69 0.60
CA HIS A 6 6.18 -4.04 1.75
C HIS A 6 6.93 -2.79 1.31
N PHE A 7 6.69 -1.71 2.04
CA PHE A 7 7.29 -0.41 1.84
C PHE A 7 8.02 0.00 3.12
N SER A 8 9.32 0.24 3.03
CA SER A 8 10.08 0.74 4.17
C SER A 8 9.90 2.25 4.30
N SER A 9 9.38 2.71 5.43
CA SER A 9 9.17 4.13 5.72
C SER A 9 9.92 4.54 6.99
N PRO A 10 10.13 5.86 7.22
CA PRO A 10 10.65 6.35 8.50
C PRO A 10 9.80 5.97 9.73
N LEU A 11 8.54 5.57 9.53
CA LEU A 11 7.63 5.09 10.58
C LEU A 11 7.71 3.57 10.80
N GLY A 12 8.56 2.87 10.04
CA GLY A 12 8.66 1.41 10.05
C GLY A 12 8.19 0.77 8.74
N CYS A 13 8.08 -0.55 8.74
CA CYS A 13 7.58 -1.31 7.60
C CYS A 13 6.08 -1.05 7.41
N ILE A 14 5.70 -0.64 6.21
CA ILE A 14 4.31 -0.44 5.81
C ILE A 14 3.93 -1.55 4.84
N THR A 15 2.85 -2.25 5.11
CA THR A 15 2.27 -3.23 4.19
C THR A 15 1.09 -2.59 3.48
N ILE A 16 1.15 -2.55 2.15
CA ILE A 16 0.10 -1.97 1.30
C ILE A 16 -0.61 -3.10 0.59
N VAL A 17 -1.94 -3.14 0.68
CA VAL A 17 -2.79 -4.21 0.14
C VAL A 17 -3.78 -3.64 -0.87
N GLN A 18 -3.88 -4.28 -2.02
CA GLN A 18 -4.80 -3.93 -3.10
C GLN A 18 -5.63 -5.14 -3.56
N ASN A 19 -6.78 -4.88 -4.17
CA ASN A 19 -7.64 -5.91 -4.77
C ASN A 19 -7.44 -6.07 -6.30
N GLY A 20 -6.46 -5.37 -6.87
CA GLY A 20 -6.17 -5.33 -8.31
C GLY A 20 -6.64 -4.04 -8.99
N GLU A 21 -7.68 -3.40 -8.45
CA GLU A 21 -8.24 -2.14 -8.97
C GLU A 21 -7.91 -0.95 -8.07
N ALA A 22 -7.95 -1.18 -6.76
CA ALA A 22 -7.78 -0.16 -5.74
C ALA A 22 -7.01 -0.67 -4.53
N ILE A 23 -6.40 0.26 -3.80
CA ILE A 23 -5.82 0.00 -2.48
C ILE A 23 -6.98 -0.15 -1.49
N THR A 24 -6.95 -1.24 -0.74
CA THR A 24 -8.01 -1.60 0.21
C THR A 24 -7.55 -1.42 1.64
N HIS A 25 -6.28 -1.77 1.93
CA HIS A 25 -5.73 -1.70 3.28
C HIS A 25 -4.30 -1.17 3.26
N LEU A 26 -3.95 -0.46 4.33
CA LEU A 26 -2.58 -0.04 4.62
C LEU A 26 -2.32 -0.35 6.10
N HIS A 27 -1.22 -1.03 6.38
CA HIS A 27 -0.83 -1.42 7.73
C HIS A 27 0.58 -0.94 8.02
N ILE A 28 0.83 -0.39 9.21
CA ILE A 28 2.15 0.07 9.65
C ILE A 28 2.58 -0.83 10.80
N GLY A 29 3.80 -1.36 10.72
CA GLY A 29 4.36 -2.25 11.73
C GLY A 29 4.09 -3.72 11.42
N GLU A 30 3.30 -4.37 12.26
CA GLU A 30 3.06 -5.81 12.16
C GLU A 30 2.32 -6.20 10.88
N MET A 31 2.61 -7.42 10.41
CA MET A 31 1.97 -7.97 9.22
C MET A 31 0.45 -8.06 9.45
N PRO A 32 -0.39 -7.44 8.60
CA PRO A 32 -1.83 -7.61 8.71
C PRO A 32 -2.21 -9.07 8.46
N ILE A 33 -3.34 -9.50 9.03
CA ILE A 33 -3.96 -10.77 8.66
C ILE A 33 -4.46 -10.62 7.22
N LEU A 34 -3.71 -11.21 6.28
CA LEU A 34 -4.08 -11.20 4.87
C LEU A 34 -4.92 -12.42 4.53
N PRO A 35 -5.82 -12.31 3.54
CA PRO A 35 -6.55 -13.45 3.01
C PRO A 35 -5.59 -14.52 2.46
N PRO A 36 -5.96 -15.81 2.47
CA PRO A 36 -5.11 -16.89 1.98
C PRO A 36 -4.69 -16.72 0.51
N ASP A 37 -5.53 -16.06 -0.28
CA ASP A 37 -5.31 -15.78 -1.70
C ASP A 37 -4.51 -14.50 -1.97
N ALA A 38 -4.04 -13.82 -0.92
CA ALA A 38 -3.22 -12.63 -1.06
C ALA A 38 -1.82 -13.02 -1.56
N LYS A 39 -1.38 -12.37 -2.64
CA LYS A 39 -0.07 -12.61 -3.24
C LYS A 39 0.85 -11.43 -3.02
N GLN A 40 2.06 -11.71 -2.54
CA GLN A 40 3.11 -10.71 -2.50
C GLN A 40 3.58 -10.44 -3.93
N GLN A 41 3.19 -9.29 -4.48
CA GLN A 41 3.57 -8.91 -5.83
C GLN A 41 3.54 -7.41 -5.98
N THR A 42 4.60 -6.85 -6.55
CA THR A 42 4.62 -5.43 -6.93
C THR A 42 3.85 -5.26 -8.23
N THR A 43 2.65 -4.71 -8.12
CA THR A 43 1.85 -4.28 -9.28
C THR A 43 2.15 -2.81 -9.61
N PRO A 44 1.80 -2.33 -10.82
CA PRO A 44 1.96 -0.91 -11.16
C PRO A 44 1.26 0.02 -10.16
N LEU A 45 0.09 -0.37 -9.65
CA LEU A 45 -0.66 0.39 -8.65
C LEU A 45 0.08 0.42 -7.30
N LEU A 46 0.64 -0.71 -6.83
CA LEU A 46 1.43 -0.75 -5.60
C LEU A 46 2.74 0.04 -5.74
N GLN A 47 3.39 -0.01 -6.91
CA GLN A 47 4.58 0.77 -7.18
C GLN A 47 4.27 2.28 -7.12
N GLU A 48 3.16 2.70 -7.71
CA GLU A 48 2.69 4.08 -7.64
C GLU A 48 2.33 4.49 -6.21
N ALA A 49 1.73 3.58 -5.43
CA ALA A 49 1.46 3.80 -4.02
C ALA A 49 2.75 4.04 -3.21
N CYS A 50 3.75 3.17 -3.39
CA CYS A 50 5.07 3.32 -2.76
C CYS A 50 5.74 4.65 -3.14
N ARG A 51 5.63 5.07 -4.41
CA ARG A 51 6.18 6.34 -4.90
C ARG A 51 5.51 7.52 -4.21
N GLN A 52 4.18 7.57 -4.20
CA GLN A 52 3.44 8.66 -3.56
C GLN A 52 3.66 8.69 -2.04
N LEU A 53 3.78 7.53 -1.40
CA LEU A 53 4.13 7.45 0.03
C LEU A 53 5.53 7.99 0.29
N SER A 54 6.51 7.64 -0.56
CA SER A 54 7.86 8.18 -0.47
C SER A 54 7.85 9.72 -0.54
N GLU A 55 7.13 10.28 -1.53
CA GLU A 55 6.94 11.73 -1.70
C GLU A 55 6.25 12.38 -0.49
N TYR A 56 5.26 11.71 0.10
CA TYR A 56 4.59 12.17 1.31
C TYR A 56 5.55 12.22 2.51
N PHE A 57 6.37 11.18 2.70
CA PHE A 57 7.35 11.13 3.79
C PHE A 57 8.44 12.19 3.65
N VAL A 58 8.85 12.53 2.42
CA VAL A 58 9.79 13.64 2.18
C VAL A 58 9.11 15.02 2.12
N LYS A 59 7.82 15.11 2.47
CA LYS A 59 6.99 16.33 2.47
C LYS A 59 6.86 17.02 1.11
N THR A 60 7.18 16.35 0.00
CA THR A 60 7.05 16.91 -1.36
C THR A 60 5.65 16.74 -1.93
N ARG A 61 4.84 15.85 -1.35
CA ARG A 61 3.44 15.61 -1.73
C ARG A 61 2.54 15.69 -0.50
N GLN A 62 1.38 16.34 -0.66
CA GLN A 62 0.34 16.43 0.36
C GLN A 62 -0.96 15.72 -0.03
N THR A 63 -1.10 15.35 -1.31
CA THR A 63 -2.32 14.72 -1.86
C THR A 63 -1.99 13.38 -2.49
N PHE A 64 -2.83 12.37 -2.25
CA PHE A 64 -2.73 11.07 -2.89
C PHE A 64 -3.68 11.01 -4.09
N ASN A 65 -3.18 10.52 -5.22
CA ASN A 65 -3.97 10.24 -6.41
C ASN A 65 -3.88 8.75 -6.70
N LEU A 66 -4.52 7.96 -5.84
CA LEU A 66 -4.57 6.50 -5.91
C LEU A 66 -6.03 6.09 -5.81
N PRO A 67 -6.48 5.08 -6.57
CA PRO A 67 -7.79 4.49 -6.36
C PRO A 67 -7.82 3.82 -4.98
N LEU A 68 -8.65 4.36 -4.08
CA LEU A 68 -8.86 3.84 -2.73
C LEU A 68 -10.26 3.22 -2.66
N ALA A 69 -10.35 1.98 -2.17
CA ALA A 69 -11.60 1.29 -1.91
C ALA A 69 -11.58 0.66 -0.50
N PRO A 70 -11.57 1.49 0.56
CA PRO A 70 -11.64 0.99 1.93
C PRO A 70 -13.01 0.35 2.18
N ALA A 71 -13.02 -0.86 2.73
CA ALA A 71 -14.22 -1.48 3.30
C ALA A 71 -14.20 -1.16 4.80
N GLY A 72 -14.87 -0.06 5.17
CA GLY A 72 -14.87 0.49 6.53
C GLY A 72 -15.40 -0.44 7.61
#